data_AF-A0A098G5I7-F1
#
_entry.id   AF-A0A098G5I7-F1
#
_cell.length_a   1.000
_cell.length_b   1.000
_cell.length_c   1.000
_cell.angle_alpha   90.00
_cell.angle_beta   90.00
_cell.angle_gamma   90.00
#
_symmetry.space_group_name_H-M   'P 1'
#
loop_
_entity.id
_entity.type
_entity.pdbx_description
1 polymer ?
#
loop_
_entity_poly.entity_id
_entity_poly.type
_entity_poly.pdbx_seq_one_letter_code
_entity_poly.pdbx_strand_id
1 'polypeptide(L)'
;MNFSTWYLPSLIALFLYGAWGYWGTRASDFINPLSITFYSSLGVLVSGVIALVLLGFKPELSVKGGAYGLLNGLANGIACIFFILALRNGPTMPVVLVTSMYPMITLILCMIFLKHELSLKQGLGMAFALLALVLFSME
;
A
#
# COMPACT_ATOMS: atom_id res chain seq x y z
N MET A 1 -21.78 19.40 3.18
CA MET A 1 -20.84 18.45 3.80
C MET A 1 -19.46 19.09 3.76
N ASN A 2 -18.90 19.50 4.90
CA ASN A 2 -17.48 19.88 4.94
C ASN A 2 -16.69 18.59 4.70
N PHE A 3 -16.13 18.42 3.50
CA PHE A 3 -15.17 17.35 3.29
C PHE A 3 -13.97 17.63 4.20
N SER A 4 -13.85 16.86 5.28
CA SER A 4 -12.72 16.96 6.20
C SER A 4 -11.41 16.88 5.41
N THR A 5 -10.40 17.61 5.86
CA THR A 5 -9.09 17.77 5.19
C THR A 5 -8.38 16.48 4.82
N TRP A 6 -8.77 15.34 5.39
CA TRP A 6 -8.24 14.01 5.09
C TRP A 6 -8.92 13.29 3.91
N TYR A 7 -10.17 13.63 3.58
CA TYR A 7 -10.97 12.84 2.63
C TYR A 7 -10.46 12.96 1.18
N LEU A 8 -10.16 14.19 0.75
CA LEU A 8 -9.66 14.45 -0.60
C LEU A 8 -8.28 13.80 -0.86
N PRO A 9 -7.29 13.92 0.04
CA PRO A 9 -6.03 13.18 -0.08
C PRO A 9 -6.22 11.66 -0.18
N SER A 10 -7.15 11.07 0.58
CA SER A 10 -7.43 9.63 0.50
C SER A 10 -7.99 9.20 -0.86
N LEU A 11 -8.86 10.01 -1.47
CA LEU A 11 -9.37 9.73 -2.81
C LEU A 11 -8.27 9.81 -3.86
N ILE A 12 -7.42 10.83 -3.80
CA ILE A 12 -6.27 10.96 -4.71
C ILE A 12 -5.34 9.74 -4.55
N ALA A 13 -5.05 9.33 -3.32
CA ALA A 13 -4.24 8.14 -3.04
C ALA A 13 -4.87 6.87 -3.63
N LEU A 14 -6.20 6.69 -3.50
CA LEU A 14 -6.91 5.56 -4.09
C LEU A 14 -6.69 5.46 -5.61
N PHE A 15 -6.84 6.58 -6.33
CA PHE A 15 -6.59 6.61 -7.78
C PHE A 15 -5.13 6.30 -8.13
N LEU A 16 -4.18 6.85 -7.36
CA LEU A 16 -2.76 6.59 -7.58
C LEU A 16 -2.36 5.14 -7.29
N TYR A 17 -2.93 4.51 -6.26
CA TYR A 17 -2.71 3.09 -5.98
C TYR A 17 -3.28 2.20 -7.09
N GLY A 18 -4.46 2.54 -7.63
CA GLY A 18 -5.02 1.85 -8.80
C GLY A 18 -4.11 1.97 -10.03
N ALA A 19 -3.62 3.18 -10.31
CA ALA A 19 -2.70 3.43 -11.42
C ALA A 19 -1.37 2.68 -11.25
N TRP A 20 -0.82 2.65 -10.03
CA TRP A 20 0.37 1.87 -9.69
C TRP A 20 0.16 0.36 -9.94
N GLY A 21 -0.97 -0.21 -9.52
CA GLY A 21 -1.27 -1.63 -9.76
C GLY A 21 -1.38 -1.95 -11.26
N TYR A 22 -2.04 -1.09 -12.03
CA TYR A 22 -2.17 -1.23 -13.49
C TYR A 22 -0.80 -1.18 -14.19
N TRP A 23 -0.01 -0.13 -13.93
CA TRP A 23 1.32 0.02 -14.55
C TRP A 23 2.29 -1.07 -14.10
N GLY A 24 2.25 -1.49 -12.83
CA GLY A 24 3.07 -2.59 -12.32
C GLY A 24 2.77 -3.91 -13.01
N THR A 25 1.48 -4.22 -13.20
CA THR A 25 1.05 -5.40 -13.98
C THR A 25 1.56 -5.30 -15.41
N ARG A 26 1.31 -4.16 -16.06
CA ARG A 26 1.70 -4.00 -17.47
C ARG A 26 3.21 -4.07 -17.67
N ALA A 27 4.00 -3.51 -16.75
CA ALA A 27 5.46 -3.61 -16.78
C ALA A 27 5.95 -5.05 -16.59
N SER A 28 5.22 -5.88 -15.83
CA SER A 28 5.56 -7.29 -15.58
C SER A 28 5.53 -8.18 -16.83
N ASP A 29 4.82 -7.74 -17.88
CA ASP A 29 4.82 -8.39 -19.19
C ASP A 29 6.11 -8.11 -19.98
N PHE A 30 6.73 -6.94 -19.76
CA PHE A 30 7.83 -6.45 -20.59
C PHE A 30 9.21 -6.68 -19.99
N ILE A 31 9.33 -6.63 -18.66
CA ILE A 31 10.62 -6.66 -17.97
C ILE A 31 10.56 -7.54 -16.71
N ASN A 32 11.74 -7.97 -16.24
CA ASN A 32 11.85 -8.81 -15.05
C ASN A 32 11.32 -8.07 -13.79
N PRO A 33 10.67 -8.77 -12.84
CA PRO A 33 10.21 -8.19 -11.56
C PRO A 33 11.25 -7.35 -10.80
N LEU A 34 12.52 -7.76 -10.84
CA LEU A 34 13.62 -7.02 -10.19
C LEU A 34 13.87 -5.67 -10.88
N SER A 35 13.81 -5.63 -12.21
CA SER A 35 13.94 -4.37 -12.98
C SER A 35 12.75 -3.44 -12.72
N ILE A 36 11.54 -3.98 -12.62
CA ILE A 36 10.33 -3.17 -12.28
C ILE A 36 10.46 -2.59 -10.89
N THR A 37 10.91 -3.40 -9.93
CA THR A 37 11.18 -2.95 -8.57
C THR A 37 12.20 -1.82 -8.59
N PHE A 38 13.31 -1.97 -9.32
CA PHE A 38 14.34 -0.94 -9.44
C PHE A 38 13.78 0.38 -10.00
N TYR A 39 13.07 0.34 -11.14
CA TYR A 39 12.47 1.55 -11.72
C TYR A 39 11.38 2.15 -10.83
N SER A 40 10.59 1.33 -10.14
CA SER A 40 9.57 1.81 -9.20
C SER A 40 10.22 2.48 -7.99
N SER A 41 11.30 1.93 -7.45
CA SER A 41 12.08 2.55 -6.38
C SER A 41 12.68 3.89 -6.79
N LEU A 42 13.17 4.02 -8.03
CA LEU A 42 13.60 5.30 -8.57
C LEU A 42 12.44 6.30 -8.66
N GLY A 43 11.27 5.87 -9.14
CA GLY A 43 10.07 6.71 -9.17
C GLY A 43 9.65 7.22 -7.78
N VAL A 44 9.66 6.34 -6.78
CA VAL A 44 9.38 6.69 -5.38
C VAL A 44 10.44 7.64 -4.80
N LEU A 45 11.71 7.45 -5.15
CA LEU A 45 12.78 8.35 -4.73
C LEU A 45 12.59 9.75 -5.32
N VAL A 46 12.28 9.85 -6.62
CA VAL A 46 12.03 11.13 -7.29
C VAL A 46 10.82 11.84 -6.68
N SER A 47 9.71 11.14 -6.47
CA SER A 47 8.53 11.73 -5.82
C SER A 47 8.83 12.19 -4.39
N GLY A 48 9.62 11.42 -3.64
CA GLY A 48 10.11 11.79 -2.32
C GLY A 48 10.93 13.09 -2.35
N VAL A 49 11.93 13.18 -3.24
CA VAL A 49 12.77 14.39 -3.36
C VAL A 49 11.94 15.62 -3.75
N ILE A 50 11.01 15.48 -4.70
CA ILE A 50 10.11 16.57 -5.09
C ILE A 50 9.30 17.05 -3.88
N ALA A 51 8.73 16.12 -3.10
CA ALA A 51 7.98 16.47 -1.89
C ALA A 51 8.85 17.19 -0.85
N LEU A 52 10.09 16.74 -0.63
CA LEU A 52 11.02 17.36 0.31
C LEU A 52 11.38 18.81 -0.09
N VAL A 53 11.60 19.04 -1.39
CA VAL A 53 11.92 20.37 -1.93
C VAL A 53 10.72 21.30 -1.84
N LEU A 54 9.53 20.85 -2.28
CA LEU A 54 8.32 21.67 -2.32
C LEU A 54 7.81 22.02 -0.91
N LEU A 55 8.00 21.14 0.07
CA LEU A 55 7.49 21.32 1.44
C LEU A 55 8.53 21.93 2.40
N GLY A 56 9.72 22.28 1.92
CA GLY A 56 10.76 22.91 2.74
C GLY A 56 11.22 22.03 3.89
N PHE A 57 11.65 20.81 3.57
CA PHE A 57 11.97 19.76 4.55
C PHE A 57 12.87 20.25 5.69
N LYS A 58 12.40 20.06 6.92
CA LYS A 58 13.18 20.18 8.14
C LYS A 58 13.25 18.79 8.78
N PRO A 59 14.41 18.11 8.78
CA PRO A 59 14.52 16.77 9.34
C PRO A 59 14.16 16.79 10.83
N GLU A 60 13.10 16.08 11.19
CA GLU A 60 12.74 15.88 12.58
C GLU A 60 13.55 14.70 13.12
N LEU A 61 14.53 14.97 13.99
CA LEU A 61 15.46 13.97 14.51
C LEU A 61 14.84 13.18 15.67
N SER A 62 13.79 12.42 15.39
CA SER A 62 13.24 11.43 16.31
C SER A 62 13.82 10.06 16.00
N VAL A 63 14.62 9.48 16.90
CA VAL A 63 15.19 8.13 16.72
C VAL A 63 14.09 7.08 16.53
N LYS A 64 13.00 7.19 17.30
CA LYS A 64 11.83 6.31 17.16
C LYS A 64 11.10 6.56 15.83
N GLY A 65 10.89 7.82 15.46
CA GLY A 65 10.23 8.19 14.20
C GLY A 65 11.02 7.71 12.98
N GLY A 66 12.35 7.88 12.99
CA GLY A 66 13.24 7.39 11.94
C GLY A 66 13.22 5.87 11.83
N ALA A 67 13.21 5.14 12.96
CA ALA A 67 13.10 3.68 12.96
C ALA A 67 11.79 3.19 12.33
N TYR A 68 10.63 3.74 12.73
CA TYR A 68 9.34 3.39 12.13
C TYR A 68 9.25 3.79 10.66
N GLY A 69 9.78 4.95 10.28
CA GLY A 69 9.84 5.39 8.89
C GLY A 69 10.69 4.46 8.01
N LEU A 70 11.84 4.02 8.53
CA LEU A 70 12.71 3.07 7.83
C LEU A 70 12.07 1.69 7.71
N LEU A 71 11.45 1.18 8.78
CA LEU A 71 10.70 -0.08 8.74
C LEU A 71 9.54 -0.02 7.74
N ASN A 72 8.82 1.10 7.67
CA ASN A 72 7.77 1.32 6.68
C ASN A 72 8.31 1.25 5.25
N GLY A 73 9.44 1.93 4.99
CA GLY A 73 10.08 1.91 3.67
C GLY A 73 10.57 0.51 3.27
N LEU A 74 11.21 -0.22 4.19
CA LEU A 74 11.66 -1.60 3.96
C LEU A 74 10.49 -2.54 3.69
N ALA A 75 9.43 -2.48 4.50
CA ALA A 75 8.23 -3.28 4.31
C ALA A 75 7.59 -3.00 2.95
N ASN A 76 7.47 -1.73 2.55
CA ASN A 76 6.93 -1.34 1.25
C ASN A 76 7.78 -1.87 0.08
N GLY A 77 9.11 -1.74 0.16
CA GLY A 77 10.02 -2.24 -0.87
C GLY A 77 9.95 -3.77 -1.04
N ILE A 78 9.98 -4.50 0.08
CA ILE A 78 9.88 -5.96 0.08
C ILE A 78 8.50 -6.40 -0.46
N ALA A 79 7.43 -5.78 0.02
CA ALA A 79 6.07 -6.07 -0.44
C ALA A 79 5.90 -5.85 -1.95
N CYS A 80 6.49 -4.78 -2.49
CA CYS A 80 6.47 -4.49 -3.93
C CYS A 80 7.10 -5.63 -4.75
N ILE A 81 8.23 -6.18 -4.30
CA ILE A 81 8.90 -7.31 -4.98
C ILE A 81 7.96 -8.53 -5.02
N PHE A 82 7.39 -8.91 -3.88
CA PHE A 82 6.47 -10.04 -3.80
C PHE A 82 5.18 -9.80 -4.60
N PHE A 83 4.67 -8.57 -4.61
CA PHE A 83 3.50 -8.19 -5.40
C PHE A 83 3.74 -8.34 -6.90
N ILE A 84 4.84 -7.78 -7.41
CA ILE A 84 5.18 -7.90 -8.85
C ILE A 84 5.46 -9.36 -9.21
N LEU A 85 6.10 -10.12 -8.32
CA LEU A 85 6.31 -11.55 -8.52
C LEU A 85 4.98 -12.32 -8.58
N ALA A 86 4.01 -11.98 -7.73
CA ALA A 86 2.67 -12.56 -7.76
C ALA A 86 1.93 -12.19 -9.04
N LEU A 87 2.00 -10.92 -9.49
CA LEU A 87 1.40 -10.47 -10.76
C LEU A 87 1.98 -11.20 -11.97
N ARG A 88 3.27 -11.54 -11.94
CA ARG A 88 3.91 -12.27 -13.03
C ARG A 88 3.49 -13.74 -13.11
N ASN A 89 3.23 -14.38 -11.98
CA ASN A 89 2.96 -15.83 -11.90
C ASN A 89 1.47 -16.17 -11.71
N GLY A 90 0.64 -15.17 -11.46
CA GLY A 90 -0.77 -15.35 -11.14
C GLY A 90 -1.67 -14.34 -11.85
N PRO A 91 -2.99 -14.52 -11.74
CA PRO A 91 -3.96 -13.62 -12.36
C PRO A 91 -3.92 -12.24 -11.69
N THR A 92 -3.93 -11.18 -12.49
CA THR A 92 -3.82 -9.80 -12.02
C THR A 92 -4.87 -9.43 -10.97
N MET A 93 -6.14 -9.68 -11.27
CA MET A 93 -7.26 -9.23 -10.42
C MET A 93 -7.24 -9.89 -9.04
N PRO A 94 -7.14 -11.23 -8.90
CA PRO A 94 -7.03 -11.86 -7.59
C PRO A 94 -5.80 -11.39 -6.80
N VAL A 95 -4.64 -11.21 -7.44
CA VAL A 95 -3.42 -10.72 -6.75
C VAL A 95 -3.62 -9.31 -6.20
N VAL A 96 -4.18 -8.40 -6.99
CA VAL A 96 -4.48 -7.02 -6.56
C VAL A 96 -5.48 -7.01 -5.41
N LEU A 97 -6.51 -7.85 -5.46
CA LEU A 97 -7.56 -7.88 -4.44
C LEU A 97 -7.07 -8.48 -3.13
N VAL A 98 -6.31 -9.58 -3.17
CA VAL A 98 -5.68 -10.19 -2.00
C VAL A 98 -4.74 -9.21 -1.31
N THR A 99 -3.89 -8.53 -2.09
CA THR A 99 -2.96 -7.55 -1.51
C THR A 99 -3.66 -6.30 -0.99
N SER A 100 -4.80 -5.89 -1.57
CA SER A 100 -5.63 -4.78 -1.06
C SER A 100 -6.26 -5.06 0.31
N MET A 101 -6.20 -6.28 0.82
CA MET A 101 -6.62 -6.63 2.19
C MET A 101 -5.58 -6.29 3.26
N TYR A 102 -4.43 -5.69 2.90
CA TYR A 102 -3.43 -5.24 3.89
C TYR A 102 -4.00 -4.41 5.06
N PRO A 103 -5.10 -3.61 4.94
CA PRO A 103 -5.68 -2.91 6.08
C PRO A 103 -6.16 -3.84 7.20
N MET A 104 -6.51 -5.10 6.88
CA MET A 104 -6.83 -6.11 7.89
C MET A 104 -5.62 -6.46 8.74
N ILE A 105 -4.48 -6.69 8.10
CA ILE A 105 -3.21 -6.95 8.79
C ILE A 105 -2.81 -5.72 9.60
N THR A 106 -2.96 -4.51 9.05
CA THR A 106 -2.72 -3.27 9.78
C THR A 106 -3.58 -3.16 11.04
N LEU A 107 -4.89 -3.48 10.97
CA LEU A 107 -5.73 -3.45 12.16
C LEU A 107 -5.29 -4.48 13.20
N ILE A 108 -4.95 -5.71 12.78
CA ILE A 108 -4.45 -6.75 13.68
C ILE A 108 -3.18 -6.29 14.39
N LEU A 109 -2.24 -5.70 13.65
CA LEU A 109 -1.03 -5.11 14.23
C LEU A 109 -1.37 -3.97 15.20
N CYS A 110 -2.33 -3.11 14.87
CA CYS A 110 -2.80 -2.06 15.76
C CYS A 110 -3.45 -2.61 17.04
N MET A 111 -4.20 -3.70 16.97
CA MET A 111 -4.75 -4.35 18.16
C MET A 111 -3.65 -4.91 19.06
N ILE A 112 -2.66 -5.59 18.47
CA ILE A 112 -1.56 -6.23 19.20
C ILE A 112 -0.65 -5.19 19.84
N PHE A 113 -0.19 -4.20 19.05
CA PHE A 113 0.85 -3.27 19.49
C PHE A 113 0.32 -1.98 20.09
N LEU A 114 -0.81 -1.46 19.62
CA LEU A 114 -1.42 -0.21 20.09
C LEU A 114 -2.59 -0.45 21.06
N LYS A 115 -2.94 -1.72 21.36
CA LYS A 115 -4.04 -2.11 22.25
C LYS A 115 -5.38 -1.46 21.88
N HIS A 116 -5.58 -1.20 20.58
CA HIS A 116 -6.82 -0.59 20.11
C HIS A 116 -7.95 -1.61 20.18
N GLU A 117 -9.10 -1.23 20.75
CA GLU A 117 -10.27 -2.11 20.82
C GLU A 117 -10.98 -2.17 19.46
N LEU A 118 -11.29 -3.38 19.01
CA LEU A 118 -11.98 -3.61 17.75
C LEU A 118 -13.46 -3.26 17.92
N SER A 119 -13.95 -2.28 17.15
CA SER A 119 -15.39 -2.01 17.11
C SER A 119 -16.14 -3.16 16.42
N LEU A 120 -17.31 -3.52 16.93
CA LEU A 120 -18.25 -4.44 16.26
C LEU A 120 -18.48 -4.08 14.78
N LYS A 121 -18.52 -2.78 14.45
CA LYS A 121 -18.67 -2.30 13.07
C LYS A 121 -17.45 -2.59 12.20
N GLN A 122 -16.24 -2.47 12.75
CA GLN A 122 -15.00 -2.79 12.05
C GLN A 122 -14.89 -4.30 11.81
N GLY A 123 -15.26 -5.13 12.80
CA GLY A 123 -15.31 -6.58 12.65
C GLY A 123 -16.29 -7.04 11.57
N LEU A 124 -17.50 -6.46 11.52
CA LEU A 124 -18.45 -6.73 10.44
C LEU A 124 -17.92 -6.27 9.08
N GLY A 125 -17.32 -5.07 9.01
CA GLY A 125 -16.70 -4.57 7.77
C GLY A 125 -15.61 -5.51 7.24
N MET A 126 -14.81 -6.10 8.12
CA MET A 126 -13.82 -7.12 7.77
C MET A 126 -14.43 -8.40 7.24
N ALA A 127 -15.49 -8.90 7.89
CA ALA A 127 -16.20 -10.08 7.42
C ALA A 127 -16.77 -9.85 6.00
N PHE A 128 -17.38 -8.69 5.75
CA PHE A 128 -17.87 -8.34 4.41
C PHE A 128 -16.74 -8.17 3.39
N ALA A 129 -15.60 -7.58 3.76
CA ALA A 129 -14.44 -7.46 2.88
C ALA A 129 -13.88 -8.84 2.49
N LEU A 130 -13.81 -9.78 3.44
CA LEU A 130 -13.39 -11.16 3.17
C LEU A 130 -14.38 -11.87 2.22
N LEU A 131 -15.68 -11.70 2.44
CA LEU A 131 -16.70 -12.26 1.54
C LEU A 131 -16.57 -11.69 0.12
N ALA A 132 -16.37 -10.37 -0.01
CA ALA A 132 -16.15 -9.74 -1.30
C ALA A 132 -14.89 -10.29 -1.98
N LEU A 133 -13.80 -10.48 -1.23
CA LEU A 133 -12.58 -11.08 -1.76
C LEU A 133 -12.79 -12.51 -2.25
N VAL A 134 -13.48 -13.35 -1.47
CA VAL A 134 -13.78 -14.73 -1.90
C VAL A 134 -14.56 -14.72 -3.22
N LEU A 135 -15.58 -13.86 -3.32
CA LEU A 135 -16.37 -13.74 -4.56
C LEU A 135 -15.52 -13.31 -5.75
N PHE A 136 -14.65 -12.31 -5.60
CA PHE A 136 -13.75 -11.89 -6.66
C PHE A 136 -12.66 -12.92 -7.00
N SER A 137 -12.27 -13.75 -6.04
CA SER A 137 -11.28 -14.81 -6.25
C SER A 137 -11.89 -16.06 -6.91
N MET A 138 -13.22 -16.15 -7.01
CA MET A 138 -13.93 -17.25 -7.67
C MET A 138 -14.10 -17.04 -9.18
N GLU A 139 -13.38 -16.07 -9.77
CA GLU A 139 -13.21 -15.92 -11.22
C GLU A 139 -12.20 -16.92 -11.81
#